data_AF-A0A528E987-F1
#
_entry.id   AF-A0A528E987-F1
#
_cell.length_a   1.000
_cell.length_b   1.000
_cell.length_c   1.000
_cell.angle_alpha   90.00
_cell.angle_beta   90.00
_cell.angle_gamma   90.00
#
_symmetry.space_group_name_H-M   'P 1'
#
loop_
_entity.id
_entity.type
_entity.pdbx_description
1 polymer ?
#
loop_
_entity_poly.entity_id
_entity_poly.type
_entity_poly.pdbx_seq_one_letter_code
_entity_poly.pdbx_strand_id
1 'polypeptide(L)'
;MIDLATLATYVAIVLGFVFIPGPATLLTVARATSSGTRVGIATGAGIAAGDVVHTVMAIFGISAIIATSAMLFSVIKYIGAAYLVYLGIRAIIEKAPADLARGALPIPADKAFRQAILTEVLNPKTALFFLAFLPQFVRPEHGSVVLQLTVLGAVFVLLGLFSTVVFAVSAGGLGSFLRRKPAVLKWQGKVVGGIYCALGVRLALQQR
;
A
#
# COMPACT_ATOMS: atom_id res chain seq x y z
N MET A 1 -22.88 8.29 -3.38
CA MET A 1 -21.70 8.37 -2.50
C MET A 1 -21.16 6.96 -2.29
N ILE A 2 -19.93 6.77 -1.79
CA ILE A 2 -19.40 5.43 -1.51
C ILE A 2 -20.27 4.79 -0.43
N ASP A 3 -20.84 3.61 -0.72
CA ASP A 3 -21.63 2.89 0.27
C ASP A 3 -20.74 2.24 1.35
N LEU A 4 -21.33 1.97 2.52
CA LEU A 4 -20.58 1.50 3.67
C LEU A 4 -19.94 0.11 3.44
N ALA A 5 -20.59 -0.77 2.67
CA ALA A 5 -20.07 -2.11 2.41
C ALA A 5 -18.83 -2.05 1.49
N THR A 6 -18.87 -1.19 0.47
CA THR A 6 -17.71 -0.90 -0.39
C THR A 6 -16.57 -0.30 0.41
N LEU A 7 -16.84 0.68 1.28
CA LEU A 7 -15.82 1.31 2.12
C LEU A 7 -15.20 0.32 3.11
N ALA A 8 -16.01 -0.51 3.77
CA ALA A 8 -15.53 -1.53 4.71
C ALA A 8 -14.66 -2.57 4.00
N THR A 9 -15.07 -3.00 2.79
CA THR A 9 -14.29 -3.92 1.95
C THR A 9 -12.95 -3.28 1.57
N TYR A 10 -12.96 -2.02 1.16
CA TYR A 10 -11.75 -1.27 0.83
C TYR A 10 -10.79 -1.21 2.03
N VAL A 11 -11.29 -0.81 3.20
CA VAL A 11 -10.50 -0.71 4.44
C VAL A 11 -9.86 -2.05 4.80
N ALA A 12 -10.59 -3.16 4.75
CA ALA A 12 -10.06 -4.48 5.05
C ALA A 12 -8.90 -4.87 4.12
N ILE A 13 -9.02 -4.51 2.84
CA ILE A 13 -8.00 -4.82 1.84
C ILE A 13 -6.79 -3.92 1.99
N VAL A 14 -6.99 -2.62 2.23
CA VAL A 14 -5.91 -1.67 2.50
C VAL A 14 -5.15 -2.08 3.76
N LEU A 15 -5.83 -2.50 4.83
CA LEU A 15 -5.17 -3.04 6.02
C LEU A 15 -4.27 -4.23 5.66
N GLY A 16 -4.77 -5.21 4.89
CA GLY A 16 -3.91 -6.28 4.36
C GLY A 16 -2.72 -5.72 3.58
N PHE A 17 -2.95 -4.74 2.73
CA PHE A 17 -1.94 -4.12 1.87
C PHE A 17 -0.81 -3.45 2.61
N VAL A 18 -1.14 -2.60 3.58
CA VAL A 18 -0.16 -1.75 4.28
C VAL A 18 0.67 -2.55 5.28
N PHE A 19 0.21 -3.73 5.69
CA PHE A 19 0.94 -4.64 6.56
C PHE A 19 1.78 -5.69 5.82
N ILE A 20 1.63 -5.83 4.49
CA ILE A 20 2.59 -6.61 3.70
C ILE A 20 3.92 -5.85 3.61
N PRO A 21 5.05 -6.45 4.02
CA PRO A 21 6.36 -5.82 3.92
C PRO A 21 6.68 -5.44 2.47
N GLY A 22 6.66 -4.14 2.17
CA GLY A 22 7.16 -3.55 0.93
C GLY A 22 8.33 -2.61 1.18
N PRO A 23 8.85 -1.92 0.13
CA PRO A 23 9.97 -0.97 0.27
C PRO A 23 9.74 0.08 1.38
N ALA A 24 8.53 0.64 1.45
CA ALA A 24 8.12 1.64 2.44
C ALA A 24 8.20 1.12 3.89
N THR A 25 7.60 -0.05 4.13
CA THR A 25 7.61 -0.73 5.43
C THR A 25 9.03 -1.09 5.86
N LEU A 26 9.82 -1.64 4.93
CA LEU A 26 11.20 -2.05 5.18
C LEU A 26 12.09 -0.84 5.49
N LEU A 27 11.93 0.26 4.76
CA LEU A 27 12.62 1.52 5.03
C LEU A 27 12.26 2.05 6.43
N THR A 28 10.98 2.03 6.79
CA THR A 28 10.50 2.46 8.12
C THR A 28 11.14 1.64 9.23
N VAL A 29 11.14 0.31 9.11
CA VAL A 29 11.77 -0.60 10.09
C VAL A 29 13.28 -0.37 10.16
N ALA A 30 13.96 -0.24 9.01
CA ALA A 30 15.40 -0.01 8.95
C ALA A 30 15.79 1.32 9.62
N ARG A 31 15.02 2.40 9.39
CA ARG A 31 15.26 3.71 10.00
C ARG A 31 14.90 3.74 11.48
N ALA A 32 13.81 3.11 11.88
CA ALA A 32 13.45 2.98 13.28
C ALA A 32 14.51 2.19 14.08
N THR A 33 15.09 1.15 13.47
CA THR A 33 16.14 0.31 14.09
C THR A 33 17.49 1.04 14.16
N SER A 34 17.91 1.72 13.09
CA SER A 34 19.23 2.37 13.01
C SER A 34 19.29 3.76 13.65
N SER A 35 18.19 4.51 13.60
CA SER A 35 18.14 5.95 13.95
C SER A 35 17.08 6.26 15.02
N GLY A 36 16.43 5.23 15.57
CA GLY A 36 15.42 5.34 16.63
C GLY A 36 13.99 5.58 16.13
N THR A 37 13.02 5.30 17.01
CA THR A 37 11.58 5.36 16.71
C THR A 37 11.12 6.70 16.13
N ARG A 38 11.66 7.82 16.63
CA ARG A 38 11.31 9.17 16.12
C ARG A 38 11.64 9.31 14.63
N VAL A 39 12.79 8.79 14.19
CA VAL A 39 13.20 8.81 12.78
C VAL A 39 12.38 7.82 11.96
N GLY A 40 11.99 6.69 12.55
CA GLY A 40 11.01 5.77 11.96
C GLY A 40 9.65 6.43 11.70
N ILE A 41 9.11 7.16 12.67
CA ILE A 41 7.84 7.89 12.52
C ILE A 41 7.97 8.99 11.44
N ALA A 42 9.08 9.72 11.41
CA ALA A 42 9.35 10.71 10.36
C ALA A 42 9.45 10.06 8.96
N THR A 43 10.00 8.85 8.88
CA THR A 43 10.01 8.04 7.64
C THR A 43 8.57 7.69 7.22
N GLY A 44 7.74 7.22 8.15
CA GLY A 44 6.32 6.92 7.92
C GLY A 44 5.51 8.15 7.45
N ALA A 45 5.75 9.31 8.05
CA ALA A 45 5.15 10.57 7.61
C ALA A 45 5.58 10.96 6.18
N GLY A 46 6.82 10.69 5.79
CA GLY A 46 7.30 10.91 4.43
C GLY A 46 6.66 9.97 3.42
N ILE A 47 6.46 8.70 3.79
CA ILE A 47 5.68 7.73 3.00
C ILE A 47 4.25 8.24 2.81
N ALA A 48 3.57 8.66 3.89
CA ALA A 48 2.22 9.20 3.81
C ALA A 48 2.13 10.43 2.87
N ALA A 49 3.14 11.29 2.86
CA ALA A 49 3.21 12.41 1.91
C ALA A 49 3.40 11.92 0.44
N GLY A 50 4.15 10.85 0.21
CA GLY A 50 4.22 10.20 -1.11
C GLY A 50 2.90 9.54 -1.52
N ASP A 51 2.16 8.95 -0.59
CA ASP A 51 0.82 8.39 -0.83
C ASP A 51 -0.19 9.48 -1.23
N VAL A 52 -0.06 10.69 -0.68
CA VAL A 52 -0.85 11.86 -1.11
C VAL A 52 -0.52 12.22 -2.57
N VAL A 53 0.75 12.13 -2.99
CA VAL A 53 1.12 12.35 -4.40
C VAL A 53 0.46 11.30 -5.31
N HIS A 54 0.51 10.02 -4.94
CA HIS A 54 -0.20 8.96 -5.67
C HIS A 54 -1.72 9.20 -5.72
N THR A 55 -2.30 9.68 -4.64
CA THR A 55 -3.73 10.05 -4.58
C THR A 55 -4.05 11.16 -5.57
N VAL A 56 -3.25 12.22 -5.60
CA VAL A 56 -3.44 13.34 -6.54
C VAL A 56 -3.27 12.86 -7.99
N MET A 57 -2.25 12.06 -8.27
CA MET A 57 -2.05 11.45 -9.59
C MET A 57 -3.23 10.57 -10.01
N ALA A 58 -3.77 9.78 -9.08
CA ALA A 58 -4.95 8.95 -9.33
C ALA A 58 -6.19 9.81 -9.61
N ILE A 59 -6.44 10.87 -8.82
CA ILE A 59 -7.57 11.78 -9.04
C ILE A 59 -7.55 12.34 -10.46
N PHE A 60 -6.41 12.86 -10.93
CA PHE A 60 -6.33 13.43 -12.27
C PHE A 60 -6.26 12.36 -13.37
N GLY A 61 -5.38 11.38 -13.23
CA GLY A 61 -5.14 10.35 -14.24
C GLY A 61 -6.34 9.42 -14.44
N ILE A 62 -6.90 8.88 -13.36
CA ILE A 62 -8.01 7.92 -13.44
C ILE A 62 -9.29 8.63 -13.89
N SER A 63 -9.57 9.84 -13.39
CA SER A 63 -10.74 10.61 -13.86
C SER A 63 -10.66 10.90 -15.36
N ALA A 64 -9.48 11.26 -15.87
CA ALA A 64 -9.26 11.48 -17.31
C ALA A 64 -9.46 10.18 -18.11
N ILE A 65 -8.94 9.06 -17.64
CA ILE A 65 -9.08 7.75 -18.32
C ILE A 65 -10.55 7.32 -18.37
N ILE A 66 -11.28 7.41 -17.26
CA ILE A 66 -12.71 7.07 -17.19
C ILE A 66 -13.52 7.95 -18.13
N ALA A 67 -13.21 9.25 -18.22
CA ALA A 67 -13.92 10.19 -19.09
C ALA A 67 -13.63 10.00 -20.59
N THR A 68 -12.50 9.40 -20.96
CA THR A 68 -12.01 9.43 -22.35
C THR A 68 -12.07 8.08 -23.07
N SER A 69 -11.76 6.96 -22.39
CA SER A 69 -11.68 5.67 -23.06
C SER A 69 -12.00 4.49 -22.16
N ALA A 70 -13.14 3.88 -22.45
CA ALA A 70 -13.54 2.65 -21.80
C ALA A 70 -12.53 1.51 -22.11
N MET A 71 -11.95 1.48 -23.32
CA MET A 71 -10.93 0.49 -23.67
C MET A 71 -9.69 0.63 -22.78
N LEU A 72 -9.20 1.86 -22.57
CA LEU A 72 -8.04 2.12 -21.73
C LEU A 72 -8.29 1.74 -20.27
N PHE A 73 -9.49 2.02 -19.77
CA PHE A 73 -9.94 1.54 -18.47
C PHE A 73 -9.90 0.01 -18.37
N SER A 74 -10.40 -0.71 -19.38
CA SER A 74 -10.36 -2.18 -19.40
C SER A 74 -8.93 -2.73 -19.46
N VAL A 75 -8.02 -2.11 -20.22
CA VAL A 75 -6.60 -2.51 -20.26
C VAL A 75 -5.95 -2.37 -18.88
N ILE A 76 -6.12 -1.22 -18.24
CA ILE A 76 -5.58 -0.96 -16.91
C ILE A 76 -6.17 -1.92 -15.87
N LYS A 77 -7.46 -2.23 -15.98
CA LYS A 77 -8.13 -3.22 -15.15
C LYS A 77 -7.47 -4.60 -15.27
N TYR A 78 -7.17 -5.09 -16.46
CA TYR A 78 -6.53 -6.40 -16.64
C TYR A 78 -5.08 -6.40 -16.18
N ILE A 79 -4.32 -5.33 -16.45
CA ILE A 79 -2.96 -5.14 -15.89
C ILE A 79 -3.03 -5.18 -14.36
N GLY A 80 -4.04 -4.53 -13.80
CA GLY A 80 -4.27 -4.49 -12.38
C GLY A 80 -4.64 -5.83 -11.76
N ALA A 81 -5.51 -6.60 -12.41
CA ALA A 81 -5.84 -7.96 -12.01
C ALA A 81 -4.60 -8.84 -11.99
N ALA A 82 -3.81 -8.83 -13.06
CA ALA A 82 -2.56 -9.58 -13.15
C ALA A 82 -1.58 -9.17 -12.05
N TYR A 83 -1.48 -7.87 -11.75
CA TYR A 83 -0.60 -7.37 -10.70
C TYR A 83 -1.04 -7.77 -9.29
N LEU A 84 -2.34 -7.77 -9.00
CA LEU A 84 -2.87 -8.25 -7.71
C LEU A 84 -2.59 -9.74 -7.52
N VAL A 85 -2.80 -10.55 -8.57
CA VAL A 85 -2.44 -11.97 -8.53
C VAL A 85 -0.93 -12.13 -8.31
N TYR A 86 -0.10 -11.38 -9.01
CA TYR A 86 1.35 -11.36 -8.80
C TYR A 86 1.72 -11.01 -7.35
N LEU A 87 1.16 -9.92 -6.80
CA LEU A 87 1.39 -9.53 -5.40
C LEU A 87 0.89 -10.59 -4.43
N GLY A 88 -0.23 -11.25 -4.74
CA GLY A 88 -0.79 -12.30 -3.91
C GLY A 88 0.12 -13.53 -3.86
N ILE A 89 0.58 -13.98 -5.02
CA ILE A 89 1.57 -15.06 -5.16
C ILE A 89 2.86 -14.68 -4.44
N ARG A 90 3.36 -13.45 -4.63
CA ARG A 90 4.57 -12.96 -3.97
C ARG A 90 4.43 -12.98 -2.45
N ALA A 91 3.29 -12.54 -1.92
CA ALA A 91 3.01 -12.57 -0.48
C ALA A 91 2.93 -14.00 0.09
N ILE A 92 2.50 -14.98 -0.72
CA ILE A 92 2.47 -16.41 -0.33
C ILE A 92 3.87 -17.03 -0.34
N ILE A 93 4.70 -16.68 -1.33
CA ILE A 93 5.97 -17.37 -1.63
C ILE A 93 7.17 -16.72 -0.93
N GLU A 94 7.24 -15.39 -0.87
CA GLU A 94 8.41 -14.70 -0.33
C GLU A 94 8.51 -14.82 1.19
N LYS A 95 9.69 -15.23 1.66
CA LYS A 95 10.05 -15.12 3.07
C LYS A 95 10.41 -13.66 3.35
N ALA A 96 9.91 -13.12 4.46
CA ALA A 96 10.28 -11.78 4.91
C ALA A 96 11.83 -11.63 4.90
N PRO A 97 12.38 -10.59 4.27
CA PRO A 97 13.83 -10.40 4.22
C PRO A 97 14.37 -10.31 5.64
N ALA A 98 15.21 -11.27 6.04
CA ALA A 98 15.73 -11.37 7.39
C ALA A 98 16.89 -10.38 7.68
N ASP A 99 17.46 -9.74 6.64
CA ASP A 99 18.76 -9.06 6.72
C ASP A 99 18.76 -7.54 6.43
N LEU A 100 17.63 -6.91 6.10
CA LEU A 100 17.61 -5.47 5.76
C LEU A 100 17.86 -4.51 6.94
N ALA A 101 17.98 -5.04 8.16
CA ALA A 101 18.19 -4.25 9.39
C ALA A 101 19.68 -4.03 9.75
N ARG A 102 20.63 -4.64 9.02
CA ARG A 102 22.07 -4.52 9.35
C ARG A 102 22.74 -3.44 8.48
N GLY A 103 23.18 -2.34 9.11
CA GLY A 103 24.23 -1.48 8.54
C GLY A 103 23.83 -0.09 8.02
N ALA A 104 22.58 0.38 8.20
CA ALA A 104 22.24 1.76 7.84
C ALA A 104 22.83 2.74 8.86
N LEU A 105 23.65 3.70 8.40
CA LEU A 105 24.16 4.78 9.25
C LEU A 105 22.99 5.61 9.83
N PRO A 106 23.07 6.06 11.09
CA PRO A 106 22.09 6.96 11.67
C PRO A 106 21.94 8.23 10.83
N ILE A 107 20.70 8.67 10.60
CA ILE A 107 20.40 9.93 9.90
C ILE A 107 19.38 10.77 10.68
N PRO A 108 19.36 12.09 10.49
CA PRO A 108 18.35 12.95 11.10
C PRO A 108 16.96 12.74 10.48
N ALA A 109 15.92 13.10 11.24
CA ALA A 109 14.52 12.85 10.90
C ALA A 109 14.05 13.56 9.63
N ASP A 110 14.56 14.77 9.36
CA ASP A 110 14.25 15.56 8.17
C ASP A 110 14.75 14.86 6.89
N LYS A 111 15.98 14.32 6.92
CA LYS A 111 16.56 13.56 5.82
C LYS A 111 15.79 12.26 5.59
N ALA A 112 15.39 11.58 6.66
CA ALA A 112 14.59 10.35 6.58
C ALA A 112 13.21 10.62 5.95
N PHE A 113 12.54 11.70 6.36
CA PHE A 113 11.26 12.14 5.80
C PHE A 113 11.38 12.42 4.28
N ARG A 114 12.37 13.21 3.86
CA ARG A 114 12.57 13.53 2.43
C ARG A 114 12.92 12.31 1.58
N GLN A 115 13.77 11.42 2.09
CA GLN A 115 14.11 10.16 1.43
C GLN A 115 12.86 9.27 1.28
N ALA A 116 12.02 9.22 2.31
CA ALA A 116 10.81 8.42 2.33
C ALA A 116 9.77 8.90 1.31
N ILE A 117 9.60 10.22 1.13
CA ILE A 117 8.73 10.76 0.06
C ILE A 117 9.16 10.22 -1.29
N LEU A 118 10.44 10.37 -1.65
CA LEU A 118 10.93 9.94 -2.95
C LEU A 118 10.82 8.42 -3.12
N THR A 119 11.11 7.67 -2.05
CA THR A 119 10.99 6.21 -2.06
C THR A 119 9.54 5.78 -2.32
N GLU A 120 8.57 6.48 -1.73
CA GLU A 120 7.16 6.14 -1.89
C GLU A 120 6.61 6.58 -3.24
N VAL A 121 6.97 7.77 -3.73
CA VAL A 121 6.59 8.22 -5.08
C VAL A 121 7.08 7.23 -6.14
N LEU A 122 8.27 6.67 -5.96
CA LEU A 122 8.86 5.66 -6.85
C LEU A 122 8.44 4.22 -6.52
N ASN A 123 7.55 4.01 -5.55
CA ASN A 123 7.17 2.68 -5.08
C ASN A 123 6.19 2.01 -6.08
N PRO A 124 6.63 0.99 -6.84
CA PRO A 124 5.77 0.35 -7.83
C PRO A 124 4.60 -0.40 -7.17
N LYS A 125 4.74 -0.85 -5.90
CA LYS A 125 3.66 -1.52 -5.16
C LYS A 125 2.46 -0.60 -4.97
N THR A 126 2.73 0.64 -4.56
CA THR A 126 1.70 1.64 -4.31
C THR A 126 1.18 2.24 -5.60
N ALA A 127 2.07 2.62 -6.53
CA ALA A 127 1.67 3.14 -7.83
C ALA A 127 0.71 2.19 -8.55
N LEU A 128 1.03 0.90 -8.57
CA LEU A 128 0.18 -0.10 -9.21
C LEU A 128 -1.09 -0.37 -8.41
N PHE A 129 -1.11 -0.29 -7.08
CA PHE A 129 -2.35 -0.34 -6.31
C PHE A 129 -3.29 0.81 -6.67
N PHE A 130 -2.78 2.05 -6.72
CA PHE A 130 -3.57 3.21 -7.10
C PHE A 130 -4.08 3.10 -8.54
N LEU A 131 -3.27 2.63 -9.48
CA LEU A 131 -3.64 2.50 -10.88
C LEU A 131 -4.65 1.37 -11.13
N ALA A 132 -4.39 0.19 -10.55
CA ALA A 132 -5.13 -1.04 -10.80
C ALA A 132 -6.41 -1.17 -9.98
N PHE A 133 -6.30 -0.85 -8.70
CA PHE A 133 -7.19 -1.35 -7.69
C PHE A 133 -8.09 -0.26 -7.12
N LEU A 134 -7.56 0.95 -6.93
CA LEU A 134 -8.36 2.09 -6.49
C LEU A 134 -9.61 2.36 -7.38
N PRO A 135 -9.53 2.29 -8.73
CA PRO A 135 -10.70 2.52 -9.58
C PRO A 135 -11.84 1.52 -9.34
N GLN A 136 -11.55 0.35 -8.79
CA GLN A 136 -12.55 -0.71 -8.58
C GLN A 136 -13.56 -0.38 -7.48
N PHE A 137 -13.25 0.61 -6.65
CA PHE A 137 -14.11 1.11 -5.59
C PHE A 137 -14.84 2.39 -5.99
N VAL A 138 -14.63 2.86 -7.21
CA VAL A 138 -15.27 4.05 -7.76
C VAL A 138 -16.46 3.64 -8.61
N ARG A 139 -17.60 4.27 -8.34
CA ARG A 139 -18.85 4.11 -9.11
C ARG A 139 -19.26 5.48 -9.66
N PRO A 140 -18.97 5.80 -10.93
CA PRO A 140 -19.32 7.10 -11.52
C PRO A 140 -20.81 7.46 -11.39
N GLU A 141 -21.68 6.45 -11.43
CA GLU A 141 -23.13 6.54 -11.24
C GLU A 141 -23.55 6.96 -9.81
N HIS A 142 -22.65 6.83 -8.82
CA HIS A 142 -22.91 7.20 -7.44
C HIS A 142 -22.38 8.60 -7.06
N GLY A 143 -22.09 9.46 -8.05
CA GLY A 143 -21.72 10.86 -7.85
C GLY A 143 -20.26 11.15 -8.21
N SER A 144 -19.72 12.26 -7.71
CA SER A 144 -18.41 12.78 -8.13
C SER A 144 -17.26 11.76 -7.94
N VAL A 145 -16.64 11.36 -9.05
CA VAL A 145 -15.46 10.47 -9.08
C VAL A 145 -14.29 11.08 -8.29
N VAL A 146 -14.07 12.39 -8.44
CA VAL A 146 -13.02 13.12 -7.72
C VAL A 146 -13.21 13.01 -6.21
N LEU A 147 -14.44 13.18 -5.72
CA LEU A 147 -14.74 13.08 -4.30
C LEU A 147 -14.53 11.63 -3.79
N GLN A 148 -14.97 10.63 -4.56
CA GLN A 148 -14.76 9.22 -4.21
C GLN A 148 -13.27 8.88 -4.11
N LEU A 149 -12.48 9.28 -5.12
CA LEU A 149 -11.02 9.07 -5.12
C LEU A 149 -10.32 9.82 -3.99
N THR A 150 -10.79 11.03 -3.65
CA THR A 150 -10.25 11.81 -2.51
C THR A 150 -10.48 11.07 -1.19
N VAL A 151 -11.69 10.55 -0.96
CA VAL A 151 -12.02 9.80 0.27
C VAL A 151 -11.21 8.50 0.34
N LEU A 152 -11.17 7.72 -0.74
CA LEU A 152 -10.42 6.46 -0.78
C LEU A 152 -8.92 6.69 -0.58
N GLY A 153 -8.35 7.70 -1.24
CA GLY A 153 -6.95 8.09 -1.06
C GLY A 153 -6.64 8.56 0.35
N ALA A 154 -7.50 9.37 0.97
CA ALA A 154 -7.34 9.78 2.36
C ALA A 154 -7.35 8.58 3.32
N VAL A 155 -8.27 7.63 3.12
CA VAL A 155 -8.30 6.38 3.90
C VAL A 155 -7.01 5.58 3.71
N PHE A 156 -6.51 5.47 2.49
CA PHE A 156 -5.23 4.80 2.21
C PHE A 156 -4.07 5.44 2.97
N VAL A 157 -3.91 6.77 2.84
CA VAL A 157 -2.86 7.54 3.49
C VAL A 157 -2.91 7.37 5.01
N LEU A 158 -4.10 7.43 5.62
CA LEU A 158 -4.26 7.27 7.06
C LEU A 158 -3.92 5.86 7.53
N LEU A 159 -4.37 4.83 6.83
CA LEU A 159 -4.06 3.44 7.17
C LEU A 159 -2.57 3.10 6.94
N GLY A 160 -1.95 3.67 5.90
CA GLY A 160 -0.52 3.56 5.64
C GLY A 160 0.33 4.26 6.71
N LEU A 161 -0.07 5.47 7.12
CA LEU A 161 0.57 6.17 8.24
C LEU A 161 0.41 5.39 9.54
N PHE A 162 -0.78 4.85 9.81
CA PHE A 162 -1.01 4.01 10.98
C PHE A 162 -0.09 2.78 10.98
N SER A 163 0.00 2.05 9.86
CA SER A 163 0.84 0.86 9.79
C SER A 163 2.32 1.20 9.98
N THR A 164 2.82 2.28 9.36
CA THR A 164 4.21 2.70 9.48
C THR A 164 4.54 3.16 10.90
N VAL A 165 3.63 3.85 11.60
CA VAL A 165 3.78 4.17 13.03
C VAL A 165 3.84 2.89 13.87
N VAL A 166 2.94 1.92 13.62
CA VAL A 166 2.98 0.62 14.28
C VAL A 166 4.36 -0.02 14.08
N PHE A 167 4.87 -0.11 12.84
CA PHE A 167 6.19 -0.67 12.54
C PHE A 167 7.35 0.11 13.19
N ALA A 168 7.29 1.44 13.23
CA ALA A 168 8.35 2.28 13.78
C ALA A 168 8.47 2.14 15.30
N VAL A 169 7.36 2.16 16.03
CA VAL A 169 7.33 1.93 17.49
C VAL A 169 7.75 0.50 17.82
N SER A 170 7.33 -0.41 16.96
CA SER A 170 7.59 -1.83 17.06
C SER A 170 9.01 -2.26 16.68
N ALA A 171 9.79 -1.44 15.98
CA ALA A 171 11.08 -1.86 15.44
C ALA A 171 12.07 -2.34 16.52
N GLY A 172 12.05 -1.72 17.71
CA GLY A 172 12.89 -2.12 18.85
C GLY A 172 12.51 -3.45 19.51
N GLY A 173 11.21 -3.82 19.53
CA GLY A 173 10.69 -5.03 20.21
C GLY A 173 10.09 -6.07 19.27
N LEU A 174 9.21 -5.64 18.37
CA LEU A 174 8.54 -6.46 17.35
C LEU A 174 9.49 -6.95 16.26
N GLY A 175 10.54 -6.18 15.92
CA GLY A 175 11.60 -6.63 15.01
C GLY A 175 12.30 -7.90 15.52
N SER A 176 12.41 -8.04 16.85
CA SER A 176 12.90 -9.27 17.50
C SER A 176 11.82 -10.35 17.63
N PHE A 177 10.56 -9.98 17.93
CA PHE A 177 9.45 -10.92 18.10
C PHE A 177 8.99 -11.57 16.78
N LEU A 178 8.83 -10.79 15.70
CA LEU A 178 8.47 -11.29 14.37
C LEU A 178 9.60 -12.15 13.78
N ARG A 179 10.88 -11.79 14.00
CA ARG A 179 12.03 -12.66 13.68
C ARG A 179 11.99 -14.00 14.45
N ARG A 180 11.49 -13.99 15.69
CA ARG A 180 11.37 -15.19 16.53
C ARG A 180 10.13 -16.04 16.22
N LYS A 181 9.13 -15.51 15.50
CA LYS A 181 7.89 -16.23 15.15
C LYS A 181 7.65 -16.29 13.63
N PRO A 182 8.48 -17.01 12.87
CA PRO A 182 8.35 -17.14 11.41
C PRO A 182 6.98 -17.72 10.96
N ALA A 183 6.29 -18.45 11.83
CA ALA A 183 4.94 -18.96 11.55
C ALA A 183 3.90 -17.85 11.38
N VAL A 184 4.01 -16.73 12.12
CA VAL A 184 3.07 -15.60 12.03
C VAL A 184 3.25 -14.87 10.69
N LEU A 185 4.51 -14.61 10.30
CA LEU A 185 4.84 -14.01 9.00
C LEU A 185 4.37 -14.91 7.84
N LYS A 186 4.53 -16.23 7.97
CA LYS A 186 4.10 -17.21 6.97
C LYS A 186 2.58 -17.24 6.79
N TRP A 187 1.80 -17.19 7.88
CA TRP A 187 0.34 -17.19 7.81
C TRP A 187 -0.22 -15.85 7.34
N GLN A 188 0.37 -14.73 7.75
CA GLN A 188 0.02 -13.41 7.27
C GLN A 188 0.19 -13.31 5.74
N GLY A 189 1.34 -13.73 5.21
CA GLY A 189 1.59 -13.76 3.76
C GLY A 189 0.57 -14.61 2.99
N LYS A 190 0.20 -15.78 3.55
CA LYS A 190 -0.83 -16.65 2.97
C LYS A 190 -2.23 -16.04 2.93
N VAL A 191 -2.69 -15.46 4.05
CA VAL A 191 -4.03 -14.85 4.14
C VAL A 191 -4.12 -13.66 3.19
N VAL A 192 -3.17 -12.72 3.28
CA VAL A 192 -3.22 -11.53 2.44
C VAL A 192 -3.01 -11.89 0.96
N GLY A 193 -2.11 -12.84 0.68
CA GLY A 193 -1.90 -13.30 -0.68
C GLY A 193 -3.13 -13.98 -1.28
N GLY A 194 -3.86 -14.77 -0.49
CA GLY A 194 -5.14 -15.34 -0.88
C GLY A 194 -6.20 -14.27 -1.19
N ILE A 195 -6.29 -13.23 -0.34
CA ILE A 195 -7.19 -12.08 -0.57
C ILE A 195 -6.86 -11.40 -1.90
N TYR A 196 -5.59 -11.12 -2.19
CA TYR A 196 -5.20 -10.50 -3.47
C TYR A 196 -5.41 -11.37 -4.69
N CYS A 197 -5.11 -12.65 -4.61
CA CYS A 197 -5.41 -13.57 -5.72
C CYS A 197 -6.92 -13.60 -5.98
N ALA A 198 -7.74 -13.69 -4.93
CA ALA A 198 -9.20 -13.67 -5.06
C ALA A 198 -9.70 -12.34 -5.66
N LEU A 199 -9.15 -11.21 -5.22
CA LEU A 199 -9.50 -9.90 -5.76
C LEU A 199 -9.04 -9.72 -7.20
N GLY A 200 -7.84 -10.16 -7.55
CA GLY A 200 -7.32 -10.11 -8.93
C GLY A 200 -8.14 -10.98 -9.87
N VAL A 201 -8.52 -12.20 -9.46
CA VAL A 201 -9.41 -13.07 -10.24
C VAL A 201 -10.81 -12.44 -10.36
N ARG A 202 -11.40 -11.98 -9.24
CA ARG A 202 -12.70 -11.30 -9.26
C ARG A 202 -12.67 -10.08 -10.17
N LEU A 203 -11.58 -9.31 -10.13
CA LEU A 203 -11.37 -8.16 -10.98
C LEU A 203 -11.33 -8.54 -12.46
N ALA A 204 -10.60 -9.59 -12.83
CA ALA A 204 -10.56 -10.08 -14.21
C ALA A 204 -11.94 -10.57 -14.70
N LEU A 205 -12.73 -11.18 -13.81
CA LEU A 205 -14.03 -11.77 -14.12
C LEU A 205 -15.21 -10.78 -14.05
N GLN A 206 -15.03 -9.63 -13.39
CA GLN A 206 -16.07 -8.61 -13.29
C GLN A 206 -16.44 -8.14 -14.71
N GLN A 207 -17.69 -8.28 -15.14
CA GLN A 207 -18.16 -7.60 -16.35
C GLN A 207 -18.46 -6.14 -16.01
N ARG A 208 -18.34 -5.24 -17.00
CA ARG A 208 -18.53 -3.80 -16.79
C ARG A 208 -19.85 -3.49 -16.14
#